data_AF-A0A1U7I9S9-F1
#
_entry.id   AF-A0A1U7I9S9-F1
#
_cell.length_a   1.000
_cell.length_b   1.000
_cell.length_c   1.000
_cell.angle_alpha   90.00
_cell.angle_beta   90.00
_cell.angle_gamma   90.00
#
_symmetry.space_group_name_H-M   'P 1'
#
loop_
_entity.id
_entity.type
_entity.pdbx_description
1 polymer ?
#
loop_
_entity_poly.entity_id
_entity_poly.type
_entity_poly.pdbx_seq_one_letter_code
_entity_poly.pdbx_strand_id
1 'polypeptide(L)'
;MKLQPLPKTKHQKKLSNHIHVRLTDADYEQIQTLAQEVNLSMSEFVRRAVTRRAMPRPLAAFDLKAYQVLCQINSELRQAGNNINQIAKACNTSVMLGEPVAVNRALLQNTQQLLKENQTLIQNIANALAQSTQG
;
A
#
# COMPACT_ATOMS: atom_id res chain seq x y z
N MET A 1 22.53 3.58 -14.51
CA MET A 1 22.28 3.08 -13.15
C MET A 1 21.34 1.87 -13.26
N LYS A 2 21.84 0.64 -13.10
CA LYS A 2 21.00 -0.58 -13.20
C LYS A 2 20.26 -0.75 -11.87
N LEU A 3 18.93 -0.68 -11.89
CA LEU A 3 18.11 -1.03 -10.73
C LEU A 3 18.32 -2.51 -10.43
N GLN A 4 18.73 -2.82 -9.19
CA GLN A 4 18.78 -4.20 -8.73
C GLN A 4 17.35 -4.76 -8.72
N PRO A 5 17.13 -5.99 -9.22
CA PRO A 5 15.81 -6.60 -9.13
C PRO A 5 15.41 -6.75 -7.67
N LEU A 6 14.12 -6.52 -7.36
CA LEU A 6 13.60 -6.74 -6.02
C LEU A 6 13.97 -8.16 -5.55
N PRO A 7 14.36 -8.34 -4.27
CA PRO A 7 14.69 -9.64 -3.74
C PRO A 7 13.52 -10.59 -3.94
N LYS A 8 13.78 -11.72 -4.62
CA LYS A 8 12.78 -12.78 -4.81
C LYS A 8 12.27 -13.20 -3.43
N THR A 9 10.95 -13.16 -3.24
CA THR A 9 10.29 -13.58 -2.02
C THR A 9 10.72 -15.01 -1.68
N LYS A 10 11.41 -15.18 -0.53
CA LYS A 10 11.80 -16.51 -0.03
C LYS A 10 10.56 -17.41 -0.03
N HIS A 11 10.64 -18.59 -0.65
CA HIS A 11 9.58 -19.59 -0.56
C HIS A 11 9.25 -19.82 0.92
N GLN A 12 8.07 -19.37 1.34
CA GLN A 12 7.60 -19.59 2.69
C GLN A 12 7.42 -21.10 2.87
N LYS A 13 8.05 -21.69 3.88
CA LYS A 13 7.89 -23.12 4.20
C LYS A 13 6.39 -23.43 4.34
N LYS A 14 5.91 -24.44 3.62
CA LYS A 14 4.52 -24.89 3.69
C LYS A 14 4.19 -25.36 5.10
N LEU A 15 3.09 -24.87 5.65
CA LEU A 15 2.56 -25.29 6.94
C LEU A 15 1.69 -26.53 6.71
N SER A 16 2.10 -27.69 7.22
CA SER A 16 1.44 -28.98 6.97
C SER A 16 0.76 -29.59 8.21
N ASN A 17 1.14 -29.15 9.41
CA ASN A 17 0.64 -29.72 10.68
C ASN A 17 -0.52 -28.87 11.20
N HIS A 18 -1.50 -29.51 11.82
CA HIS A 18 -2.71 -28.87 12.34
C HIS A 18 -2.94 -29.21 13.83
N ILE A 19 -3.61 -28.31 14.54
CA ILE A 19 -4.03 -28.49 15.93
C ILE A 19 -5.54 -28.27 15.96
N HIS A 20 -6.30 -29.23 16.50
CA HIS A 20 -7.73 -29.08 16.74
C HIS A 20 -7.99 -28.65 18.18
N VAL A 21 -8.69 -27.52 18.35
CA VAL A 21 -9.07 -26.98 19.66
C VAL A 21 -10.58 -26.81 19.66
N ARG A 22 -11.26 -27.28 20.72
CA ARG A 22 -12.69 -27.01 20.94
C ARG A 22 -12.82 -25.69 21.68
N LEU A 23 -13.67 -24.81 21.18
CA LEU A 23 -13.91 -23.46 21.71
C LEU A 23 -15.40 -23.29 21.96
N THR A 24 -15.76 -22.41 22.90
CA THR A 24 -17.12 -21.88 22.95
C THR A 24 -17.29 -20.82 21.86
N ASP A 25 -18.54 -20.44 21.54
CA ASP A 25 -18.82 -19.40 20.55
C ASP A 25 -18.18 -18.05 20.96
N ALA A 26 -18.25 -17.72 22.25
CA ALA A 26 -17.65 -16.51 22.80
C ALA A 26 -16.13 -16.48 22.63
N ASP A 27 -15.44 -17.59 22.92
CA ASP A 27 -13.99 -17.69 22.73
C ASP A 27 -13.60 -17.55 21.25
N TYR A 28 -14.39 -18.16 20.35
CA TYR A 28 -14.15 -18.10 18.92
C TYR A 28 -14.28 -16.66 18.39
N GLU A 29 -15.36 -15.96 18.74
CA GLU A 29 -15.60 -14.56 18.35
C GLU A 29 -14.53 -13.62 18.91
N GLN A 30 -14.12 -13.83 20.16
CA GLN A 30 -13.06 -13.03 20.78
C GLN A 30 -11.73 -13.19 20.04
N ILE A 31 -11.34 -14.43 19.73
CA ILE A 31 -10.11 -14.71 18.97
C ILE A 31 -10.19 -14.12 17.56
N GLN A 32 -11.36 -14.21 16.92
CA GLN A 32 -11.58 -13.66 15.58
C GLN A 32 -11.43 -12.13 15.59
N THR A 33 -12.02 -11.46 16.58
CA THR A 33 -11.93 -10.00 16.73
C THR A 33 -10.48 -9.55 16.95
N LEU A 34 -9.77 -10.18 17.88
CA LEU A 34 -8.36 -9.86 18.16
C LEU A 34 -7.47 -10.10 16.93
N ALA A 35 -7.73 -11.15 16.14
CA ALA A 35 -7.00 -11.41 14.90
C ALA A 35 -7.25 -10.32 13.85
N GLN A 36 -8.49 -9.83 13.74
CA GLN A 36 -8.86 -8.73 12.83
C GLN A 36 -8.20 -7.41 13.23
N GLU A 37 -8.15 -7.09 14.52
CA GLU A 37 -7.51 -5.86 15.03
C GLU A 37 -6.05 -5.73 14.60
N VAL A 38 -5.31 -6.84 14.49
CA VAL A 38 -3.92 -6.88 14.02
C VAL A 38 -3.77 -7.31 12.56
N ASN A 39 -4.88 -7.39 11.82
CA ASN A 39 -4.95 -7.80 10.40
C ASN A 39 -4.23 -9.12 10.09
N LEU A 40 -4.47 -10.14 10.93
CA LEU A 40 -3.98 -11.49 10.73
C LEU A 40 -5.14 -12.46 10.50
N SER A 41 -4.88 -13.56 9.78
CA SER A 41 -5.80 -14.70 9.81
C SER A 41 -5.81 -15.30 11.21
N MET A 42 -6.92 -15.93 11.61
CA MET A 42 -7.02 -16.58 12.93
C MET A 42 -5.88 -17.58 13.17
N SER A 43 -5.53 -18.39 12.17
CA SER A 43 -4.42 -19.35 12.29
C SER A 43 -3.06 -18.69 12.46
N GLU A 44 -2.82 -17.55 11.82
CA GLU A 44 -1.56 -16.80 11.98
C GLU A 44 -1.50 -16.12 13.35
N PHE A 45 -2.61 -15.51 13.78
CA PHE A 45 -2.74 -14.90 15.09
C PHE A 45 -2.49 -15.91 16.21
N VAL A 46 -3.23 -17.02 16.24
CA VAL A 46 -3.08 -18.08 17.24
C VAL A 46 -1.67 -18.65 17.22
N ARG A 47 -1.11 -18.92 16.03
CA ARG A 47 0.26 -19.43 15.93
C ARG A 47 1.27 -18.45 16.54
N ARG A 48 1.16 -17.15 16.26
CA ARG A 48 2.06 -16.15 16.84
C ARG A 48 1.89 -16.04 18.35
N ALA A 49 0.66 -16.03 18.84
CA ALA A 49 0.37 -16.00 20.27
C ALA A 49 1.01 -17.20 21.01
N VAL A 50 0.76 -18.42 20.52
CA VAL A 50 1.29 -19.66 21.11
C VAL A 50 2.81 -19.74 21.01
N THR A 51 3.40 -19.29 19.90
CA THR A 51 4.86 -19.32 19.69
C THR A 51 5.59 -18.08 20.23
N ARG A 52 4.89 -17.18 20.93
CA ARG A 52 5.40 -15.91 21.46
C ARG A 52 6.14 -15.07 20.42
N ARG A 53 5.71 -15.16 19.16
CA ARG A 53 6.21 -14.29 18.09
C ARG A 53 5.61 -12.89 18.25
N ALA A 54 6.37 -11.88 17.85
CA ALA A 54 5.90 -10.51 17.86
C ALA A 54 4.57 -10.37 17.10
N MET A 55 3.58 -9.77 17.76
CA MET A 55 2.33 -9.37 17.14
C MET A 55 2.52 -8.04 16.41
N PRO A 56 1.89 -7.84 15.24
CA PRO A 56 1.72 -6.52 14.67
C PRO A 56 1.01 -5.62 15.69
N ARG A 57 1.28 -4.32 15.64
CA ARG A 57 0.48 -3.37 16.43
C ARG A 57 -0.97 -3.44 15.92
N PRO A 58 -1.97 -3.39 16.81
CA PRO A 58 -3.36 -3.24 16.39
C PRO A 58 -3.46 -2.03 15.47
N LEU A 59 -4.10 -2.20 14.32
CA LEU A 59 -4.42 -1.08 13.44
C LEU A 59 -5.39 -0.20 14.22
N ALA A 60 -5.00 1.02 14.54
CA ALA A 60 -5.97 1.98 15.05
C ALA A 60 -7.06 2.19 13.97
N ALA A 61 -8.29 2.55 14.33
CA ALA A 61 -9.31 2.90 13.32
C ALA A 61 -8.81 4.02 12.37
N PHE A 62 -7.88 4.85 12.85
CA PHE A 62 -7.13 5.82 12.04
C PHE A 62 -6.29 5.15 10.93
N ASP A 63 -5.66 4.00 11.20
CA ASP A 63 -4.83 3.30 10.24
C ASP A 63 -5.62 2.79 9.04
N LEU A 64 -6.91 2.41 9.20
CA LEU A 64 -7.72 1.97 8.06
C LEU A 64 -8.07 3.13 7.12
N LYS A 65 -8.45 4.29 7.66
CA LYS A 65 -8.75 5.48 6.87
C LYS A 65 -7.48 6.02 6.20
N ALA A 66 -6.36 6.08 6.94
CA ALA A 66 -5.06 6.46 6.39
C ALA A 66 -4.62 5.47 5.29
N TYR A 67 -4.82 4.17 5.49
CA TYR A 67 -4.53 3.13 4.51
C TYR A 67 -5.32 3.31 3.21
N GLN A 68 -6.60 3.63 3.28
CA GLN A 68 -7.42 3.91 2.09
C GLN A 68 -6.89 5.11 1.31
N VAL A 69 -6.55 6.21 2.00
CA VAL A 69 -5.97 7.40 1.35
C VAL A 69 -4.60 7.07 0.73
N LEU A 70 -3.77 6.27 1.38
CA LEU A 70 -2.49 5.81 0.82
C LEU A 70 -2.68 4.93 -0.43
N CYS A 71 -3.71 4.08 -0.44
CA CYS A 71 -4.05 3.29 -1.64
C CYS A 71 -4.48 4.19 -2.80
N GLN A 72 -5.27 5.23 -2.51
CA GLN A 72 -5.67 6.23 -3.51
C GLN A 72 -4.44 6.95 -4.07
N ILE A 73 -3.56 7.44 -3.20
CA ILE A 73 -2.31 8.10 -3.59
C ILE A 73 -1.48 7.20 -4.51
N ASN A 74 -1.32 5.92 -4.15
CA ASN A 74 -0.58 4.96 -4.96
C ASN A 74 -1.19 4.76 -6.36
N SER A 75 -2.53 4.72 -6.45
CA SER A 75 -3.24 4.61 -7.73
C SER A 75 -3.05 5.84 -8.61
N GLU A 76 -3.16 7.04 -8.03
CA GLU A 76 -3.00 8.31 -8.74
C GLU A 76 -1.55 8.52 -9.21
N LEU A 77 -0.57 8.22 -8.38
CA LEU A 77 0.84 8.27 -8.77
C LEU A 77 1.17 7.29 -9.89
N ARG A 78 0.54 6.11 -9.91
CA ARG A 78 0.66 5.16 -11.03
C ARG A 78 0.09 5.75 -12.33
N GLN A 79 -1.05 6.44 -12.25
CA GLN A 79 -1.64 7.11 -13.42
C GLN A 79 -0.73 8.24 -13.92
N ALA A 80 -0.20 9.08 -13.02
CA ALA A 80 0.77 10.11 -13.36
C ALA A 80 2.03 9.52 -14.03
N GLY A 81 2.56 8.41 -13.51
CA GLY A 81 3.70 7.70 -14.10
C GLY A 81 3.41 7.18 -15.51
N ASN A 82 2.21 6.64 -15.74
CA ASN A 82 1.78 6.20 -17.07
C ASN A 82 1.70 7.37 -18.06
N ASN A 83 1.15 8.51 -17.64
CA ASN A 83 1.06 9.71 -18.48
C ASN A 83 2.46 10.22 -18.85
N ILE A 84 3.38 10.30 -17.88
CA ILE A 84 4.77 10.69 -18.11
C ILE A 84 5.44 9.75 -19.11
N ASN A 85 5.23 8.44 -18.98
CA ASN A 85 5.77 7.45 -19.91
C ASN A 85 5.21 7.61 -21.33
N GLN A 86 3.92 7.94 -21.48
CA GLN A 86 3.32 8.23 -22.78
C GLN A 86 3.92 9.49 -23.42
N ILE A 87 4.07 10.56 -22.63
CA ILE A 87 4.70 11.80 -23.08
C ILE A 87 6.15 11.54 -23.52
N ALA A 88 6.92 10.82 -22.70
CA ALA A 88 8.31 10.48 -23.03
C ALA A 88 8.42 9.66 -24.32
N LYS A 89 7.55 8.66 -24.52
CA LYS A 89 7.51 7.86 -25.75
C LYS A 89 7.16 8.71 -26.98
N ALA A 90 6.18 9.61 -26.86
CA ALA A 90 5.82 10.52 -27.94
C ALA A 90 7.01 11.41 -28.32
N CYS A 91 7.67 12.04 -27.35
CA CYS A 91 8.85 12.86 -27.58
C CYS A 91 9.98 12.07 -28.25
N ASN A 92 10.31 10.89 -27.72
CA ASN A 92 11.38 10.05 -28.27
C ASN A 92 11.07 9.60 -29.71
N THR A 93 9.80 9.31 -30.01
CA THR A 93 9.35 8.90 -31.35
C THR A 93 9.46 10.06 -32.33
N SER A 94 8.98 11.26 -31.96
CA SER A 94 9.11 12.45 -32.80
C SER A 94 10.57 12.79 -33.10
N VAL A 95 11.44 12.75 -32.08
CA VAL A 95 12.89 12.97 -32.26
C VAL A 95 13.50 11.95 -33.20
N MET A 96 13.14 10.67 -33.06
CA MET A 96 13.64 9.58 -33.92
C MET A 96 13.20 9.75 -35.38
N LEU A 97 11.97 10.20 -35.61
CA LEU A 97 11.41 10.43 -36.95
C LEU A 97 11.83 11.77 -37.57
N GLY A 98 12.51 12.63 -36.81
CA GLY A 98 12.84 14.00 -37.24
C GLY A 98 11.61 14.92 -37.31
N GLU A 99 10.52 14.54 -36.64
CA GLU A 99 9.26 15.28 -36.59
C GLU A 99 9.24 16.27 -35.41
N PRO A 100 8.46 17.35 -35.51
CA PRO A 100 8.25 18.25 -34.38
C PRO A 100 7.62 17.51 -33.21
N VAL A 101 8.17 17.72 -32.01
CA VAL A 101 7.66 17.10 -30.78
C VAL A 101 6.27 17.67 -30.45
N ALA A 102 5.24 16.86 -30.61
CA ALA A 102 3.87 17.19 -30.21
C ALA A 102 3.56 16.59 -28.83
N VAL A 103 3.70 17.40 -27.78
CA VAL A 103 3.32 16.98 -26.42
C VAL A 103 1.80 17.11 -26.24
N ASN A 104 1.15 16.02 -25.83
CA ASN A 104 -0.26 16.05 -25.45
C ASN A 104 -0.44 16.88 -24.16
N ARG A 105 -0.96 18.11 -24.32
CA ARG A 105 -1.16 19.06 -23.22
C ARG A 105 -2.16 18.54 -22.17
N ALA A 106 -3.16 17.76 -22.57
CA ALA A 106 -4.13 17.21 -21.62
C ALA A 106 -3.48 16.19 -20.68
N LEU A 107 -2.59 15.32 -21.20
CA LEU A 107 -1.81 14.39 -20.36
C LEU A 107 -0.89 15.15 -19.40
N LEU A 108 -0.25 16.23 -19.87
CA LEU A 108 0.60 17.06 -19.02
C LEU A 108 -0.19 17.72 -17.88
N GLN A 109 -1.32 18.34 -18.19
CA GLN A 109 -2.21 18.97 -17.21
C GLN A 109 -2.75 17.97 -16.21
N ASN A 110 -3.21 16.80 -16.66
CA ASN A 110 -3.69 15.74 -15.77
C ASN A 110 -2.58 15.26 -14.83
N THR A 111 -1.36 15.07 -15.34
CA THR A 111 -0.20 14.71 -14.53
C THR A 111 0.10 15.76 -13.45
N GLN A 112 0.10 17.04 -13.82
CA GLN A 112 0.32 18.14 -12.87
C GLN A 112 -0.76 18.18 -11.78
N GLN A 113 -2.02 17.95 -12.17
CA GLN A 113 -3.14 17.93 -11.24
C GLN A 113 -3.04 16.77 -10.25
N LEU A 114 -2.81 15.55 -10.74
CA LEU A 114 -2.62 14.37 -9.89
C LEU A 114 -1.48 14.59 -8.89
N LEU A 115 -0.34 15.13 -9.32
CA LEU A 115 0.79 15.39 -8.42
C LEU A 115 0.43 16.41 -7.32
N LYS A 116 -0.33 17.47 -7.67
CA LYS A 116 -0.76 18.50 -6.72
C LYS A 116 -1.77 17.96 -5.69
N GLU A 117 -2.71 17.13 -6.14
CA GLU A 117 -3.69 16.46 -5.28
C GLU A 117 -2.97 15.52 -4.31
N ASN A 118 -2.06 14.70 -4.81
CA ASN A 118 -1.25 13.79 -3.99
C ASN A 118 -0.41 14.53 -2.95
N GLN A 119 0.22 15.64 -3.33
CA GLN A 119 0.98 16.46 -2.38
C GLN A 119 0.09 16.97 -1.24
N THR A 120 -1.13 17.42 -1.56
CA THR A 120 -2.11 17.87 -0.57
C THR A 120 -2.53 16.73 0.37
N LEU A 121 -2.86 15.55 -0.19
CA LEU A 121 -3.28 14.39 0.61
C LEU A 121 -2.17 13.92 1.57
N ILE A 122 -0.93 13.87 1.08
CA ILE A 122 0.23 13.50 1.90
C ILE A 122 0.43 14.51 3.03
N GLN A 123 0.33 15.81 2.76
CA GLN A 123 0.47 16.85 3.78
C GLN A 123 -0.62 16.72 4.85
N ASN A 124 -1.86 16.44 4.46
CA ASN A 124 -2.97 16.25 5.40
C ASN A 124 -2.75 15.04 6.31
N ILE A 125 -2.27 13.92 5.76
CA ILE A 125 -1.92 12.73 6.55
C ILE A 125 -0.77 13.06 7.53
N ALA A 126 0.29 13.71 7.04
CA ALA A 126 1.44 14.07 7.88
C ALA A 126 1.03 14.99 9.04
N ASN A 127 0.18 15.98 8.78
CA ASN A 127 -0.34 16.89 9.81
C ASN A 127 -1.21 16.17 10.84
N ALA A 128 -2.10 15.26 10.40
CA ALA A 128 -2.93 14.48 11.29
C ALA A 128 -2.10 13.57 12.21
N LEU A 129 -1.03 12.96 11.67
CA LEU A 129 -0.08 12.16 12.45
C LEU A 129 0.66 13.02 13.49
N ALA A 130 1.13 14.20 13.11
CA ALA A 130 1.83 15.10 14.03
C ALA A 130 0.94 15.55 15.20
N GLN A 131 -0.34 15.83 14.96
CA GLN A 131 -1.30 16.21 16.00
C GLN A 131 -1.64 15.05 16.94
N SER A 132 -1.69 13.81 16.45
CA SER A 132 -1.96 12.62 17.28
C SER A 132 -0.81 12.20 18.21
N THR A 133 0.40 12.75 18.01
CA THR A 133 1.59 12.41 18.81
C THR A 133 1.80 13.38 19.99
N GLN A 134 1.03 14.47 20.06
CA GLN A 134 1.13 15.53 21.09
C GLN A 134 0.04 15.43 22.19
N GLY A 135 -0.76 14.35 22.20
CA GLY A 135 -1.84 14.12 23.16
C GLY A 135 -1.64 12.88 24.01
#